data_AF-A0A371DXU9-F1
#
_entry.id   AF-A0A371DXU9-F1
#
_cell.length_a   1.000
_cell.length_b   1.000
_cell.length_c   1.000
_cell.angle_alpha   90.00
_cell.angle_beta   90.00
_cell.angle_gamma   90.00
#
_symmetry.space_group_name_H-M   'P 1'
#
loop_
_entity.id
_entity.type
_entity.pdbx_description
1 polymer ?
#
loop_
_entity_poly.entity_id
_entity_poly.type
_entity_poly.pdbx_seq_one_letter_code
_entity_poly.pdbx_strand_id
1 'polypeptide(L)'
;CDYCGKKDGGKLQACSLCRSVHYCGRACQLADYKAWHRDDCVNFARPPFTAEFLTEPIGEAQFAQAPVFASGHKDGVGFWVSVAGNVEASLDLLVDPVCPKSALDGIDRFDKTALDERRARRCGLQVQNLLTLVVLVQNRRKDGQKGLVLSAQCQLMSVCGVVDDIMKGRVEGDRAFVWQWSGREATVICAADDQWNDEGPRLCVTYINGTKVTGSRPPPQVLNATRGILALNPGDYAIVHMQFRVGFGEEISRDWEALCRMRSFRLPAVAP
;
A
#
# COMPACT_ATOMS: atom_id res chain seq x y z
N CYS A 1 24.05 -14.71 -4.97
CA CYS A 1 23.51 -15.94 -4.35
C CYS A 1 23.49 -15.73 -2.85
N ASP A 2 22.32 -15.70 -2.24
CA ASP A 2 22.14 -15.39 -0.81
C ASP A 2 22.77 -16.43 0.13
N TYR A 3 22.98 -17.66 -0.34
CA TYR A 3 23.64 -18.70 0.45
C TYR A 3 25.18 -18.65 0.35
N CYS A 4 25.74 -18.73 -0.87
CA CYS A 4 27.18 -18.92 -1.07
C CYS A 4 27.95 -17.62 -1.38
N GLY A 5 27.28 -16.46 -1.40
CA GLY A 5 27.89 -15.15 -1.63
C GLY A 5 28.38 -14.90 -3.05
N LYS A 6 28.34 -15.90 -3.96
CA LYS A 6 28.75 -15.72 -5.35
C LYS A 6 27.88 -14.65 -6.03
N LYS A 7 28.54 -13.60 -6.52
CA LYS A 7 27.99 -12.62 -7.45
C LYS A 7 28.01 -13.31 -8.82
N ASP A 8 26.87 -13.81 -9.26
CA ASP A 8 26.80 -14.62 -10.47
C ASP A 8 26.86 -13.73 -11.71
N GLY A 9 27.45 -14.25 -12.80
CA GLY A 9 27.41 -13.62 -14.13
C GLY A 9 26.13 -13.94 -14.91
N GLY A 10 25.22 -14.73 -14.33
CA GLY A 10 23.94 -15.17 -14.89
C GLY A 10 22.72 -14.89 -14.00
N LYS A 11 21.54 -15.33 -14.45
CA LYS A 11 20.25 -15.07 -13.78
C LYS A 11 20.04 -16.01 -12.58
N LEU A 12 20.18 -15.48 -11.37
CA LEU A 12 19.90 -16.21 -10.13
C LEU A 12 18.42 -16.60 -10.03
N GLN A 13 18.14 -17.77 -9.44
CA GLN A 13 16.80 -18.29 -9.21
C GLN A 13 16.24 -17.77 -7.88
N ALA A 14 15.14 -17.04 -7.93
CA ALA A 14 14.45 -16.60 -6.72
C ALA A 14 13.74 -17.76 -6.00
N CYS A 15 13.63 -17.70 -4.68
CA CYS A 15 12.71 -18.56 -3.93
C CYS A 15 11.28 -18.34 -4.46
N SER A 16 10.61 -19.41 -4.90
CA SER A 16 9.28 -19.33 -5.53
C SER A 16 8.20 -18.75 -4.62
N LEU A 17 8.35 -18.90 -3.30
CA LEU A 17 7.37 -18.48 -2.31
C LEU A 17 7.58 -17.05 -1.82
N CYS A 18 8.77 -16.70 -1.33
CA CYS A 18 8.99 -15.35 -0.78
C CYS A 18 9.48 -14.35 -1.84
N ARG A 19 10.17 -14.82 -2.88
CA ARG A 19 10.84 -14.00 -3.92
C ARG A 19 11.80 -12.94 -3.37
N SER A 20 12.28 -13.09 -2.13
CA SER A 20 13.20 -12.15 -1.47
C SER A 20 14.67 -12.56 -1.59
N VAL A 21 14.94 -13.85 -1.76
CA VAL A 21 16.29 -14.43 -1.84
C VAL A 21 16.48 -15.18 -3.16
N HIS A 22 17.73 -15.23 -3.63
CA HIS A 22 18.16 -15.65 -4.95
C HIS A 22 19.36 -16.59 -4.87
N TYR A 23 19.30 -17.69 -5.60
CA TYR A 23 20.30 -18.75 -5.54
C TYR A 23 20.90 -19.02 -6.92
N CYS A 24 22.17 -19.43 -6.95
CA CYS A 24 22.79 -19.92 -8.18
C CYS A 24 22.20 -21.28 -8.63
N GLY A 25 21.47 -21.97 -7.73
CA GLY A 25 20.73 -23.17 -8.07
C GLY A 25 20.18 -23.89 -6.84
N ARG A 26 19.51 -25.02 -7.10
CA ARG A 26 18.77 -25.81 -6.11
C ARG A 26 19.61 -26.28 -4.92
N ALA A 27 20.89 -26.58 -5.12
CA ALA A 27 21.77 -27.01 -4.03
C ALA A 27 21.94 -25.91 -2.96
N CYS A 28 22.19 -24.67 -3.38
CA CYS A 28 22.28 -23.51 -2.49
C CYS A 28 20.92 -23.22 -1.84
N GLN A 29 19.82 -23.28 -2.60
CA GLN A 29 18.48 -23.08 -2.06
C GLN A 29 18.13 -24.07 -0.95
N LEU A 30 18.42 -25.36 -1.15
CA LEU A 30 18.11 -26.41 -0.16
C LEU A 30 18.98 -26.28 1.09
N ALA A 31 20.24 -25.88 0.93
CA ALA A 31 21.13 -25.65 2.05
C ALA A 31 20.66 -24.45 2.89
N ASP A 32 20.35 -23.33 2.24
CA ASP A 32 19.84 -22.11 2.89
C ASP A 32 18.51 -22.34 3.62
N TYR A 33 17.58 -23.05 2.96
CA TYR A 33 16.28 -23.38 3.53
C TYR A 33 16.38 -24.22 4.80
N LYS A 34 17.32 -25.16 4.86
CA LYS A 34 17.55 -25.97 6.06
C LYS A 34 18.22 -25.19 7.18
N ALA A 35 19.08 -24.24 6.83
CA ALA A 35 19.93 -23.55 7.79
C ALA A 35 19.20 -22.39 8.50
N TRP A 36 18.43 -21.58 7.76
CA TRP A 36 17.73 -20.42 8.35
C TRP A 36 16.54 -19.92 7.51
N HIS A 37 16.58 -20.02 6.17
CA HIS A 37 15.59 -19.34 5.32
C HIS A 37 14.15 -19.81 5.51
N ARG A 38 13.93 -21.04 5.99
CA ARG A 38 12.57 -21.56 6.25
C ARG A 38 11.76 -20.62 7.14
N ASP A 39 12.35 -20.12 8.21
CA ASP A 39 11.65 -19.32 9.21
C ASP A 39 11.42 -17.89 8.69
N ASP A 40 12.44 -17.28 8.09
CA ASP A 40 12.33 -15.97 7.43
C ASP A 40 11.26 -15.96 6.32
N CYS A 41 11.18 -17.05 5.56
CA CYS A 41 10.23 -17.22 4.49
C CYS A 41 8.79 -17.25 5.03
N VAL A 42 8.53 -17.97 6.11
CA VAL A 42 7.18 -18.11 6.69
C VAL A 42 6.75 -16.88 7.48
N ASN A 43 7.70 -16.23 8.15
CA ASN A 43 7.42 -15.09 9.04
C ASN A 43 7.46 -13.74 8.32
N PHE A 44 7.47 -13.72 6.97
CA PHE A 44 7.44 -12.49 6.20
C PHE A 44 8.57 -11.51 6.57
N ALA A 45 9.76 -12.03 6.88
CA ALA A 45 10.87 -11.23 7.39
C ALA A 45 11.32 -10.15 6.39
N ARG A 46 11.28 -10.45 5.09
CA ARG A 46 11.61 -9.52 4.00
C ARG A 46 10.53 -9.53 2.91
N PRO A 47 10.21 -8.38 2.29
CA PRO A 47 9.35 -8.35 1.12
C PRO A 47 10.01 -9.03 -0.09
N PRO A 48 9.23 -9.35 -1.14
CA PRO A 48 9.78 -9.68 -2.45
C PRO A 48 10.78 -8.63 -2.91
N PHE A 49 11.88 -9.08 -3.51
CA PHE A 49 12.85 -8.18 -4.11
C PHE A 49 12.32 -7.69 -5.46
N THR A 50 12.01 -6.40 -5.55
CA THR A 50 11.44 -5.76 -6.74
C THR A 50 11.83 -4.29 -6.80
N ALA A 51 12.09 -3.75 -8.00
CA ALA A 51 12.53 -2.37 -8.17
C ALA A 51 11.46 -1.34 -7.78
N GLU A 52 10.21 -1.77 -7.72
CA GLU A 52 9.02 -0.95 -7.47
C GLU A 52 8.70 -0.81 -5.97
N PHE A 53 9.42 -1.54 -5.10
CA PHE A 53 9.25 -1.49 -3.64
C PHE A 53 10.58 -1.76 -2.95
N LEU A 54 11.56 -0.89 -3.22
CA LEU A 54 12.91 -1.02 -2.70
C LEU A 54 12.99 -0.57 -1.24
N THR A 55 13.11 -1.55 -0.35
CA THR A 55 13.20 -1.32 1.10
C THR A 55 14.63 -1.09 1.59
N GLU A 56 15.61 -1.23 0.71
CA GLU A 56 17.02 -0.99 0.98
C GLU A 56 17.55 0.05 -0.03
N PRO A 57 18.48 0.92 0.38
CA PRO A 57 19.14 1.85 -0.54
C PRO A 57 19.91 1.09 -1.63
N ILE A 58 19.90 1.64 -2.85
CA ILE A 58 20.69 1.12 -3.98
C ILE A 58 21.71 2.15 -4.43
N GLY A 59 22.92 1.70 -4.75
CA GLY A 59 23.99 2.55 -5.25
C GLY A 59 24.48 3.53 -4.20
N GLU A 60 24.45 4.82 -4.54
CA GLU A 60 24.88 5.90 -3.65
C GLU A 60 23.74 6.47 -2.78
N ALA A 61 22.52 5.96 -2.93
CA ALA A 61 21.39 6.41 -2.13
C ALA A 61 21.63 6.14 -0.64
N GLN A 62 21.37 7.14 0.21
CA GLN A 62 21.47 6.96 1.66
C GLN A 62 20.21 6.29 2.26
N PHE A 63 19.07 6.47 1.61
CA PHE A 63 17.77 6.02 2.11
C PHE A 63 17.07 5.12 1.09
N ALA A 64 16.24 4.21 1.60
CA ALA A 64 15.37 3.37 0.79
C ALA A 64 14.32 4.23 0.06
N GLN A 65 13.94 3.82 -1.15
CA GLN A 65 12.87 4.50 -1.89
C GLN A 65 11.49 4.21 -1.28
N ALA A 66 11.30 3.00 -0.76
CA ALA A 66 10.08 2.57 -0.07
C ALA A 66 10.43 2.12 1.36
N PRO A 67 10.73 3.05 2.28
CA PRO A 67 11.05 2.70 3.66
C PRO A 67 9.84 2.05 4.33
N VAL A 68 10.01 0.81 4.78
CA VAL A 68 8.95 0.07 5.48
C VAL A 68 8.89 0.52 6.93
N PHE A 69 7.74 1.07 7.33
CA PHE A 69 7.48 1.45 8.72
C PHE A 69 6.49 0.51 9.42
N ALA A 70 5.77 -0.32 8.67
CA ALA A 70 4.85 -1.32 9.23
C ALA A 70 4.79 -2.57 8.35
N SER A 71 4.54 -3.71 9.00
CA SER A 71 4.28 -4.98 8.34
C SER A 71 3.35 -5.83 9.18
N GLY A 72 2.78 -6.87 8.58
CA GLY A 72 1.94 -7.82 9.28
C GLY A 72 1.63 -9.01 8.40
N HIS A 73 1.28 -10.14 9.03
CA HIS A 73 0.82 -11.31 8.30
C HIS A 73 -0.17 -12.11 9.14
N LYS A 74 -1.04 -12.84 8.44
CA LYS A 74 -1.97 -13.79 9.03
C LYS A 74 -2.33 -14.86 8.01
N ASP A 75 -2.44 -16.11 8.44
CA ASP A 75 -2.90 -17.23 7.60
C ASP A 75 -2.16 -17.36 6.26
N GLY A 76 -0.84 -17.09 6.29
CA GLY A 76 0.03 -17.19 5.11
C GLY A 76 -0.13 -16.05 4.09
N VAL A 77 -0.83 -14.97 4.41
CA VAL A 77 -0.84 -13.72 3.62
C VAL A 77 -0.22 -12.62 4.48
N GLY A 78 0.70 -11.86 3.90
CA GLY A 78 1.39 -10.78 4.61
C GLY A 78 1.58 -9.56 3.74
N PHE A 79 1.90 -8.44 4.38
CA PHE A 79 2.09 -7.17 3.72
C PHE A 79 3.17 -6.33 4.41
N TRP A 80 3.68 -5.35 3.67
CA TRP A 80 4.58 -4.29 4.12
C TRP A 80 4.03 -2.95 3.65
N VAL A 81 4.19 -1.94 4.48
CA VAL A 81 3.63 -0.60 4.27
C VAL A 81 4.77 0.40 4.23
N SER A 82 4.78 1.19 3.16
CA SER A 82 5.58 2.40 2.97
C SER A 82 4.64 3.59 2.77
N VAL A 83 5.20 4.79 2.81
CA VAL A 83 4.54 6.03 2.38
C VAL A 83 4.91 6.30 0.92
N ALA A 84 3.99 6.82 0.11
CA ALA A 84 4.32 7.28 -1.24
C ALA A 84 5.08 8.61 -1.17
N GLY A 85 4.55 9.53 -0.36
CA GLY A 85 5.16 10.81 0.03
C GLY A 85 5.64 11.69 -1.12
N ASN A 86 6.10 12.88 -0.77
CA ASN A 86 6.86 13.74 -1.65
C ASN A 86 8.09 14.26 -0.90
N VAL A 87 8.95 15.03 -1.57
CA VAL A 87 10.18 15.57 -0.96
C VAL A 87 9.88 16.43 0.27
N GLU A 88 8.71 17.06 0.31
CA GLU A 88 8.26 17.87 1.44
C GLU A 88 7.47 17.06 2.48
N ALA A 89 7.19 15.79 2.22
CA ALA A 89 6.27 14.95 2.99
C ALA A 89 4.89 15.59 3.19
N SER A 90 4.43 16.44 2.27
CA SER A 90 3.10 17.07 2.30
C SER A 90 2.02 16.03 1.99
N LEU A 91 0.85 16.16 2.63
CA LEU A 91 -0.32 15.36 2.26
C LEU A 91 -0.83 15.73 0.85
N ASP A 92 -1.42 14.75 0.17
CA ASP A 92 -1.92 14.92 -1.20
C ASP A 92 -3.29 15.63 -1.24
N LEU A 93 -3.58 16.24 -2.38
CA LEU A 93 -4.88 16.83 -2.69
C LEU A 93 -5.85 15.77 -3.24
N LEU A 94 -7.14 15.91 -2.96
CA LEU A 94 -8.16 15.04 -3.54
C LEU A 94 -8.34 15.25 -5.06
N VAL A 95 -8.06 16.47 -5.55
CA VAL A 95 -8.11 16.79 -6.97
C VAL A 95 -7.08 16.00 -7.79
N ASP A 96 -5.93 15.64 -7.19
CA ASP A 96 -4.90 14.87 -7.88
C ASP A 96 -5.38 13.42 -8.04
N PRO A 97 -5.26 12.79 -9.21
CA PRO A 97 -5.66 11.39 -9.39
C PRO A 97 -4.68 10.44 -8.66
N VAL A 98 -5.21 9.41 -7.99
CA VAL A 98 -4.38 8.34 -7.37
C VAL A 98 -3.50 7.64 -8.42
N CYS A 99 -4.04 7.49 -9.64
CA CYS A 99 -3.40 6.82 -10.76
C CYS A 99 -3.60 7.67 -12.02
N PRO A 100 -2.74 8.68 -12.26
CA PRO A 100 -2.91 9.57 -13.41
C PRO A 100 -2.85 8.77 -14.71
N LYS A 101 -3.85 8.97 -15.57
CA LYS A 101 -3.85 8.37 -16.93
C LYS A 101 -2.91 9.10 -17.88
N SER A 102 -2.63 10.37 -17.59
CA SER A 102 -1.69 11.22 -18.33
C SER A 102 -1.14 12.32 -17.40
N ALA A 103 -0.08 13.00 -17.86
CA ALA A 103 0.47 14.16 -17.14
C ALA A 103 -0.54 15.34 -17.03
N LEU A 104 -1.55 15.37 -17.90
CA LEU A 104 -2.56 16.43 -17.93
C LEU A 104 -3.78 16.13 -17.05
N ASP A 105 -3.91 14.92 -16.51
CA ASP A 105 -5.10 14.49 -15.77
C ASP A 105 -5.31 15.35 -14.51
N GLY A 106 -4.24 15.63 -13.75
CA GLY A 106 -4.31 16.54 -12.61
C GLY A 106 -4.66 17.99 -13.00
N ILE A 107 -4.10 18.49 -14.11
CA ILE A 107 -4.37 19.84 -14.61
C ILE A 107 -5.84 19.99 -15.02
N ASP A 108 -6.37 19.03 -15.79
CA ASP A 108 -7.79 19.02 -16.20
C ASP A 108 -8.74 18.98 -14.99
N ARG A 109 -8.42 18.15 -13.98
CA ARG A 109 -9.19 18.13 -12.73
C ARG A 109 -9.11 19.49 -12.02
N PHE A 110 -7.93 20.08 -11.92
CA PHE A 110 -7.74 21.37 -11.26
C PHE A 110 -8.51 22.51 -11.96
N ASP A 111 -8.39 22.64 -13.27
CA ASP A 111 -9.09 23.67 -14.04
C ASP A 111 -10.62 23.55 -13.87
N LYS A 112 -11.14 22.32 -13.88
CA LYS A 112 -12.57 22.07 -13.63
C LYS A 112 -12.97 22.38 -12.18
N THR A 113 -12.10 22.20 -11.18
CA THR A 113 -12.40 22.62 -9.81
C THR A 113 -12.53 24.13 -9.68
N ALA A 114 -11.73 24.89 -10.42
CA ALA A 114 -11.81 26.36 -10.43
C ALA A 114 -13.15 26.85 -11.02
N LEU A 115 -13.75 26.08 -11.94
CA LEU A 115 -15.05 26.39 -12.53
C LEU A 115 -16.25 26.02 -11.62
N ASP A 116 -16.07 25.14 -10.63
CA ASP A 116 -17.10 24.74 -9.66
C ASP A 116 -16.57 24.81 -8.21
N GLU A 117 -16.31 26.04 -7.74
CA GLU A 117 -15.82 26.26 -6.38
C GLU A 117 -16.76 25.72 -5.30
N ARG A 118 -18.06 25.66 -5.56
CA ARG A 118 -19.04 25.16 -4.58
C ARG A 118 -18.82 23.68 -4.34
N ARG A 119 -18.67 22.90 -5.42
CA ARG A 119 -18.30 21.48 -5.32
C ARG A 119 -16.91 21.32 -4.72
N ALA A 120 -15.94 22.14 -5.14
CA ALA A 120 -14.57 22.09 -4.62
C ALA A 120 -14.52 22.25 -3.10
N ARG A 121 -15.25 23.23 -2.55
CA ARG A 121 -15.37 23.44 -1.10
C ARG A 121 -16.11 22.30 -0.39
N ARG A 122 -17.27 21.88 -0.91
CA ARG A 122 -18.10 20.82 -0.29
C ARG A 122 -17.36 19.48 -0.19
N CYS A 123 -16.59 19.12 -1.22
CA CYS A 123 -15.87 17.85 -1.30
C CYS A 123 -14.42 17.94 -0.77
N GLY A 124 -13.97 19.12 -0.37
CA GLY A 124 -12.60 19.35 0.08
C GLY A 124 -11.56 19.00 -0.97
N LEU A 125 -11.82 19.36 -2.25
CA LEU A 125 -10.99 18.94 -3.38
C LEU A 125 -9.58 19.53 -3.36
N GLN A 126 -9.47 20.74 -2.82
CA GLN A 126 -8.24 21.55 -2.77
C GLN A 126 -7.57 21.52 -1.38
N VAL A 127 -8.01 20.64 -0.48
CA VAL A 127 -7.42 20.50 0.85
C VAL A 127 -6.35 19.40 0.82
N GLN A 128 -5.15 19.72 1.32
CA GLN A 128 -4.06 18.74 1.50
C GLN A 128 -4.33 17.92 2.76
N ASN A 129 -5.06 16.82 2.61
CA ASN A 129 -5.39 15.95 3.72
C ASN A 129 -5.46 14.47 3.35
N LEU A 130 -4.83 14.06 2.25
CA LEU A 130 -4.74 12.66 1.87
C LEU A 130 -3.35 12.09 2.22
N LEU A 131 -3.33 11.13 3.13
CA LEU A 131 -2.17 10.28 3.38
C LEU A 131 -2.15 9.14 2.36
N THR A 132 -1.08 9.06 1.57
CA THR A 132 -0.89 8.01 0.57
C THR A 132 0.05 6.92 1.06
N LEU A 133 -0.51 5.73 1.26
CA LEU A 133 0.25 4.53 1.62
C LEU A 133 0.50 3.65 0.41
N VAL A 134 1.70 3.08 0.33
CA VAL A 134 2.09 2.05 -0.64
C VAL A 134 2.20 0.73 0.10
N VAL A 135 1.35 -0.22 -0.28
CA VAL A 135 1.25 -1.52 0.38
C VAL A 135 1.68 -2.61 -0.58
N LEU A 136 2.76 -3.31 -0.27
CA LEU A 136 3.10 -4.56 -0.91
C LEU A 136 2.42 -5.70 -0.16
N VAL A 137 1.58 -6.49 -0.82
CA VAL A 137 0.92 -7.67 -0.25
C VAL A 137 1.36 -8.93 -0.99
N GLN A 138 1.56 -10.03 -0.27
CA GLN A 138 2.03 -11.30 -0.83
C GLN A 138 1.30 -12.49 -0.21
N ASN A 139 0.99 -13.48 -1.04
CA ASN A 139 0.53 -14.79 -0.59
C ASN A 139 1.73 -15.76 -0.46
N ARG A 140 2.00 -16.26 0.75
CA ARG A 140 2.99 -17.33 1.04
C ARG A 140 2.35 -18.60 1.61
N ARG A 141 1.05 -18.81 1.39
CA ARG A 141 0.36 -20.02 1.84
C ARG A 141 0.99 -21.27 1.25
N LYS A 142 1.11 -22.32 2.09
CA LYS A 142 1.70 -23.62 1.72
C LYS A 142 0.68 -24.65 1.27
N ASP A 143 -0.60 -24.37 1.46
CA ASP A 143 -1.73 -25.22 1.07
C ASP A 143 -2.08 -25.13 -0.43
N GLY A 144 -1.33 -24.32 -1.19
CA GLY A 144 -1.57 -24.13 -2.63
C GLY A 144 -2.72 -23.18 -2.95
N GLN A 145 -3.45 -22.69 -1.95
CA GLN A 145 -4.66 -21.91 -2.16
C GLN A 145 -4.36 -20.45 -2.49
N LYS A 146 -5.28 -19.84 -3.23
CA LYS A 146 -5.22 -18.41 -3.54
C LYS A 146 -5.51 -17.59 -2.27
N GLY A 147 -4.85 -16.44 -2.14
CA GLY A 147 -5.20 -15.41 -1.17
C GLY A 147 -6.06 -14.36 -1.86
N LEU A 148 -7.27 -14.14 -1.37
CA LEU A 148 -8.16 -13.09 -1.88
C LEU A 148 -7.96 -11.83 -1.03
N VAL A 149 -7.34 -10.79 -1.61
CA VAL A 149 -7.08 -9.51 -0.94
C VAL A 149 -8.18 -8.51 -1.30
N LEU A 150 -8.73 -7.82 -0.31
CA LEU A 150 -9.83 -6.85 -0.46
C LEU A 150 -9.36 -5.44 -0.11
N SER A 151 -8.58 -4.83 -0.99
CA SER A 151 -7.88 -3.57 -0.70
C SER A 151 -8.81 -2.40 -0.36
N ALA A 152 -9.97 -2.28 -1.02
CA ALA A 152 -10.97 -1.25 -0.72
C ALA A 152 -11.57 -1.31 0.70
N GLN A 153 -11.38 -2.43 1.40
CA GLN A 153 -11.85 -2.64 2.78
C GLN A 153 -10.73 -2.44 3.80
N CYS A 154 -9.58 -1.91 3.38
CA CYS A 154 -8.50 -1.57 4.30
C CYS A 154 -8.94 -0.51 5.31
N GLN A 155 -8.33 -0.55 6.48
CA GLN A 155 -8.62 0.35 7.58
C GLN A 155 -7.33 0.84 8.22
N LEU A 156 -7.25 2.14 8.44
CA LEU A 156 -6.32 2.75 9.38
C LEU A 156 -7.05 3.03 10.68
N MET A 157 -6.38 2.76 11.80
CA MET A 157 -6.89 3.10 13.11
C MET A 157 -5.97 4.10 13.78
N SER A 158 -6.52 5.13 14.37
CA SER A 158 -5.76 6.12 15.12
C SER A 158 -5.31 5.59 16.48
N VAL A 159 -4.35 6.28 17.10
CA VAL A 159 -4.15 6.22 18.56
C VAL A 159 -5.37 6.79 19.28
N CYS A 160 -5.52 6.49 20.57
CA CYS A 160 -6.64 7.00 21.35
C CYS A 160 -6.44 8.49 21.69
N GLY A 161 -7.53 9.27 21.72
CA GLY A 161 -7.51 10.67 22.17
C GLY A 161 -7.10 11.69 21.11
N VAL A 162 -6.97 11.30 19.85
CA VAL A 162 -6.71 12.20 18.69
C VAL A 162 -7.89 12.23 17.72
N VAL A 163 -9.10 11.89 18.20
CA VAL A 163 -10.29 11.74 17.36
C VAL A 163 -10.60 13.04 16.63
N ASP A 164 -10.58 14.16 17.34
CA ASP A 164 -10.90 15.48 16.79
C ASP A 164 -9.93 15.88 15.69
N ASP A 165 -8.61 15.74 15.93
CA ASP A 165 -7.57 16.03 14.93
C ASP A 165 -7.78 15.27 13.62
N ILE A 166 -8.09 13.97 13.71
CA ILE A 166 -8.25 13.09 12.54
C ILE A 166 -9.56 13.37 11.81
N MET A 167 -10.63 13.63 12.54
CA MET A 167 -11.96 13.82 11.99
C MET A 167 -12.20 15.25 11.50
N LYS A 168 -11.35 16.21 11.88
CA LYS A 168 -11.34 17.56 11.31
C LYS A 168 -11.17 17.44 9.80
N GLY A 169 -11.97 18.16 9.01
CA GLY A 169 -11.86 18.13 7.54
C GLY A 169 -12.53 16.95 6.84
N ARG A 170 -13.23 16.09 7.59
CA ARG A 170 -14.12 15.09 7.01
C ARG A 170 -15.21 15.75 6.18
N VAL A 171 -15.51 15.16 5.03
CA VAL A 171 -16.62 15.57 4.15
C VAL A 171 -17.72 14.52 4.13
N GLU A 172 -18.89 14.91 3.63
CA GLU A 172 -20.00 13.98 3.42
C GLU A 172 -19.56 12.82 2.51
N GLY A 173 -19.93 11.59 2.87
CA GLY A 173 -19.52 10.37 2.16
C GLY A 173 -18.23 9.71 2.66
N ASP A 174 -17.38 10.40 3.44
CA ASP A 174 -16.16 9.79 3.98
C ASP A 174 -16.49 8.62 4.92
N ARG A 175 -15.83 7.48 4.67
CA ARG A 175 -15.97 6.26 5.47
C ARG A 175 -15.02 6.25 6.67
N ALA A 176 -15.31 7.13 7.63
CA ALA A 176 -14.62 7.19 8.92
C ALA A 176 -15.61 7.20 10.09
N PHE A 177 -15.28 6.52 11.18
CA PHE A 177 -16.14 6.41 12.37
C PHE A 177 -15.32 6.28 13.65
N VAL A 178 -15.92 6.68 14.77
CA VAL A 178 -15.34 6.52 16.11
C VAL A 178 -15.61 5.10 16.60
N TRP A 179 -14.58 4.44 17.11
CA TRP A 179 -14.64 3.11 17.70
C TRP A 179 -14.13 3.15 19.13
N GLN A 180 -14.87 2.53 20.04
CA GLN A 180 -14.43 2.35 21.42
C GLN A 180 -13.60 1.09 21.56
N TRP A 181 -12.38 1.26 22.04
CA TRP A 181 -11.44 0.18 22.31
C TRP A 181 -10.92 0.31 23.74
N SER A 182 -11.27 -0.68 24.59
CA SER A 182 -10.89 -0.69 26.01
C SER A 182 -11.30 0.58 26.77
N GLY A 183 -12.50 1.11 26.49
CA GLY A 183 -13.01 2.33 27.13
C GLY A 183 -12.37 3.64 26.64
N ARG A 184 -11.55 3.59 25.59
CA ARG A 184 -10.97 4.77 24.94
C ARG A 184 -11.45 4.89 23.50
N GLU A 185 -11.60 6.11 23.03
CA GLU A 185 -12.03 6.38 21.66
C GLU A 185 -10.84 6.43 20.70
N ALA A 186 -11.00 5.77 19.56
CA ALA A 186 -10.09 5.83 18.42
C ALA A 186 -10.90 6.01 17.15
N THR A 187 -10.31 6.61 16.12
CA THR A 187 -10.93 6.75 14.82
C THR A 187 -10.52 5.58 13.92
N VAL A 188 -11.49 5.01 13.21
CA VAL A 188 -11.25 4.07 12.11
C VAL A 188 -11.52 4.80 10.81
N ILE A 189 -10.53 4.80 9.91
CA ILE A 189 -10.54 5.49 8.62
C ILE A 189 -10.41 4.42 7.53
N CYS A 190 -11.34 4.40 6.58
CA CYS A 190 -11.23 3.56 5.37
C CYS A 190 -10.50 4.34 4.27
N ALA A 191 -10.11 3.65 3.19
CA ALA A 191 -9.69 4.34 1.97
C ALA A 191 -10.75 5.39 1.57
N ALA A 192 -10.32 6.61 1.31
CA ALA A 192 -11.18 7.71 0.91
C ALA A 192 -11.90 7.36 -0.41
N ASP A 193 -13.07 7.93 -0.68
CA ASP A 193 -13.75 7.75 -1.96
C ASP A 193 -13.43 8.93 -2.90
N ASP A 194 -13.28 8.66 -4.20
CA ASP A 194 -13.04 9.70 -5.21
C ASP A 194 -14.35 10.42 -5.54
N GLN A 195 -14.57 11.56 -4.88
CA GLN A 195 -15.75 12.41 -5.08
C GLN A 195 -15.73 13.19 -6.41
N TRP A 196 -14.67 13.07 -7.21
CA TRP A 196 -14.55 13.75 -8.49
C TRP A 196 -15.38 13.09 -9.60
N ASN A 197 -15.29 11.77 -9.72
CA ASN A 197 -15.93 11.01 -10.81
C ASN A 197 -16.78 9.83 -10.30
N ASP A 198 -17.04 9.75 -8.98
CA ASP A 198 -17.64 8.59 -8.34
C ASP A 198 -16.91 7.28 -8.71
N GLU A 199 -15.59 7.36 -8.91
CA GLU A 199 -14.72 6.24 -9.31
C GLU A 199 -14.52 5.21 -8.18
N GLY A 200 -15.15 5.44 -7.03
CA GLY A 200 -15.11 4.56 -5.87
C GLY A 200 -13.89 4.83 -4.98
N PRO A 201 -13.41 3.83 -4.24
CA PRO A 201 -12.30 4.00 -3.30
C PRO A 201 -11.02 4.44 -4.00
N ARG A 202 -10.29 5.36 -3.36
CA ARG A 202 -9.03 5.93 -3.81
C ARG A 202 -7.88 4.96 -3.58
N LEU A 203 -7.80 4.00 -4.49
CA LEU A 203 -6.73 3.02 -4.56
C LEU A 203 -6.29 2.79 -6.01
N CYS A 204 -5.04 2.38 -6.19
CA CYS A 204 -4.54 1.90 -7.47
C CYS A 204 -3.66 0.66 -7.27
N VAL A 205 -4.01 -0.42 -7.95
CA VAL A 205 -3.14 -1.60 -8.07
C VAL A 205 -2.09 -1.28 -9.13
N THR A 206 -0.86 -1.02 -8.72
CA THR A 206 0.19 -0.51 -9.62
C THR A 206 1.03 -1.63 -10.24
N TYR A 207 1.31 -2.70 -9.48
CA TYR A 207 2.13 -3.81 -9.95
C TYR A 207 1.61 -5.17 -9.47
N ILE A 208 1.78 -6.19 -10.31
CA ILE A 208 1.65 -7.61 -9.97
C ILE A 208 2.94 -8.30 -10.38
N ASN A 209 3.64 -8.91 -9.42
CA ASN A 209 4.87 -9.65 -9.69
C ASN A 209 5.93 -8.85 -10.47
N GLY A 210 6.06 -7.55 -10.18
CA GLY A 210 6.98 -6.63 -10.88
C GLY A 210 6.47 -6.14 -12.24
N THR A 211 5.32 -6.63 -12.72
CA THR A 211 4.69 -6.15 -13.96
C THR A 211 3.72 -5.02 -13.65
N LYS A 212 3.90 -3.86 -14.29
CA LYS A 212 2.98 -2.72 -14.16
C LYS A 212 1.59 -3.10 -14.65
N VAL A 213 0.57 -2.80 -13.87
CA VAL A 213 -0.83 -2.99 -14.27
C VAL A 213 -1.23 -1.82 -15.18
N THR A 214 -1.69 -2.13 -16.38
CA THR A 214 -2.19 -1.15 -17.35
C THR A 214 -3.67 -1.41 -17.63
N GLY A 215 -4.43 -0.34 -17.93
CA GLY A 215 -5.88 -0.39 -18.02
C GLY A 215 -6.46 -1.20 -19.20
N SER A 216 -5.66 -1.54 -20.21
CA SER A 216 -6.15 -2.23 -21.41
C SER A 216 -6.36 -3.73 -21.21
N ARG A 217 -5.57 -4.36 -20.33
CA ARG A 217 -5.70 -5.78 -19.99
C ARG A 217 -5.04 -6.07 -18.64
N PRO A 218 -5.78 -6.02 -17.54
CA PRO A 218 -5.20 -6.27 -16.23
C PRO A 218 -4.72 -7.73 -16.11
N PRO A 219 -3.66 -8.00 -15.31
CA PRO A 219 -3.23 -9.36 -15.02
C PRO A 219 -4.37 -10.22 -14.46
N PRO A 220 -4.37 -11.55 -14.68
CA PRO A 220 -5.45 -12.43 -14.24
C PRO A 220 -5.63 -12.47 -12.71
N GLN A 221 -4.62 -12.04 -11.94
CA GLN A 221 -4.71 -11.85 -10.50
C GLN A 221 -5.65 -10.70 -10.09
N VAL A 222 -5.89 -9.73 -10.98
CA VAL A 222 -6.73 -8.56 -10.69
C VAL A 222 -8.18 -8.87 -11.07
N LEU A 223 -8.99 -9.23 -10.07
CA LEU A 223 -10.41 -9.54 -10.29
C LEU A 223 -11.26 -8.27 -10.43
N ASN A 224 -10.90 -7.22 -9.69
CA ASN A 224 -11.51 -5.91 -9.80
C ASN A 224 -10.47 -4.83 -9.42
N ALA A 225 -9.97 -4.11 -10.43
CA ALA A 225 -8.94 -3.09 -10.22
C ALA A 225 -9.45 -1.92 -9.36
N THR A 226 -10.66 -1.41 -9.64
CA THR A 226 -11.29 -0.28 -8.95
C THR A 226 -11.49 -0.52 -7.45
N ARG A 227 -11.82 -1.76 -7.06
CA ARG A 227 -11.97 -2.15 -5.65
C ARG A 227 -10.72 -2.81 -5.06
N GLY A 228 -9.66 -2.96 -5.86
CA GLY A 228 -8.42 -3.63 -5.47
C GLY A 228 -8.65 -5.05 -4.96
N ILE A 229 -9.53 -5.80 -5.65
CA ILE A 229 -9.80 -7.22 -5.35
C ILE A 229 -8.81 -8.07 -6.14
N LEU A 230 -7.93 -8.76 -5.41
CA LEU A 230 -6.81 -9.51 -5.98
C LEU A 230 -6.88 -10.98 -5.57
N ALA A 231 -6.70 -11.89 -6.51
CA ALA A 231 -6.54 -13.32 -6.27
C ALA A 231 -5.08 -13.73 -6.52
N LEU A 232 -4.28 -13.76 -5.45
CA LEU A 232 -2.85 -14.05 -5.51
C LEU A 232 -2.59 -15.53 -5.34
N ASN A 233 -1.89 -16.17 -6.28
CA ASN A 233 -1.39 -17.53 -6.08
C ASN A 233 -0.24 -17.54 -5.06
N PRO A 234 0.12 -18.68 -4.48
CA PRO A 234 1.33 -18.78 -3.66
C PRO A 234 2.56 -18.25 -4.40
N GLY A 235 3.26 -17.32 -3.77
CA GLY A 235 4.40 -16.61 -4.33
C GLY A 235 4.05 -15.29 -5.02
N ASP A 236 2.80 -15.10 -5.45
CA ASP A 236 2.38 -13.84 -6.08
C ASP A 236 2.34 -12.70 -5.07
N TYR A 237 2.75 -11.52 -5.54
CA TYR A 237 2.64 -10.28 -4.80
C TYR A 237 2.07 -9.15 -5.66
N ALA A 238 1.52 -8.16 -4.99
CA ALA A 238 0.96 -6.96 -5.59
C ALA A 238 1.42 -5.72 -4.82
N ILE A 239 1.51 -4.59 -5.52
CA ILE A 239 1.71 -3.27 -4.92
C ILE A 239 0.44 -2.46 -5.15
N VAL A 240 -0.10 -1.90 -4.07
CA VAL A 240 -1.34 -1.13 -4.08
C VAL A 240 -1.11 0.20 -3.38
N HIS A 241 -1.41 1.29 -4.07
CA HIS A 241 -1.43 2.63 -3.49
C HIS A 241 -2.83 2.88 -2.95
N MET A 242 -2.94 3.44 -1.75
CA MET A 242 -4.22 3.71 -1.08
C MET A 242 -4.16 5.06 -0.39
N GLN A 243 -5.22 5.87 -0.54
CA GLN A 243 -5.30 7.19 0.07
C GLN A 243 -6.34 7.24 1.19
N PHE A 244 -5.97 7.87 2.29
CA PHE A 244 -6.81 8.03 3.49
C PHE A 244 -6.93 9.50 3.81
N ARG A 245 -8.16 9.98 4.04
CA ARG A 245 -8.37 11.35 4.49
C ARG A 245 -8.04 11.47 5.98
N VAL A 246 -7.12 12.36 6.32
CA VAL A 246 -6.62 12.58 7.67
C VAL A 246 -6.56 14.08 7.97
N GLY A 247 -7.39 14.56 8.89
CA GLY A 247 -7.36 15.94 9.35
C GLY A 247 -7.67 17.00 8.28
N PHE A 248 -7.27 18.23 8.58
CA PHE A 248 -7.61 19.43 7.82
C PHE A 248 -6.41 20.36 7.59
N GLY A 249 -5.26 19.83 7.16
CA GLY A 249 -4.12 20.60 6.64
C GLY A 249 -3.36 21.52 7.63
N GLU A 250 -3.97 21.94 8.74
CA GLU A 250 -3.35 22.84 9.74
C GLU A 250 -2.66 22.04 10.86
N GLU A 251 -3.38 21.10 11.49
CA GLU A 251 -2.82 20.24 12.55
C GLU A 251 -2.12 18.98 12.04
N ILE A 252 -2.49 18.58 10.82
CA ILE A 252 -1.95 17.44 10.10
C ILE A 252 -1.74 17.89 8.66
N SER A 253 -0.51 18.27 8.36
CA SER A 253 -0.07 18.79 7.08
C SER A 253 0.94 17.86 6.41
N ARG A 254 1.61 17.01 7.20
CA ARG A 254 2.66 16.11 6.75
C ARG A 254 2.32 14.63 6.95
N ASP A 255 2.94 13.79 6.13
CA ASP A 255 2.83 12.32 6.22
C ASP A 255 3.22 11.81 7.61
N TRP A 256 4.33 12.29 8.17
CA TRP A 256 4.80 11.85 9.48
C TRP A 256 3.88 12.30 10.62
N GLU A 257 3.25 13.48 10.52
CA GLU A 257 2.25 13.95 11.50
C GLU A 257 1.00 13.07 11.49
N ALA A 258 0.57 12.65 10.30
CA ALA A 258 -0.53 11.71 10.13
C ALA A 258 -0.15 10.33 10.70
N LEU A 259 1.01 9.81 10.32
CA LEU A 259 1.50 8.49 10.76
C LEU A 259 1.70 8.40 12.27
N CYS A 260 2.20 9.45 12.93
CA CYS A 260 2.32 9.51 14.39
C CYS A 260 0.97 9.39 15.12
N ARG A 261 -0.14 9.71 14.45
CA ARG A 261 -1.49 9.54 14.99
C ARG A 261 -2.11 8.19 14.65
N MET A 262 -1.44 7.37 13.84
CA MET A 262 -1.91 6.03 13.48
C MET A 262 -1.34 4.98 14.42
N ARG A 263 -2.17 3.99 14.75
CA ARG A 263 -1.82 2.86 15.61
C ARG A 263 -1.67 1.57 14.82
N SER A 264 -2.58 1.31 13.88
CA SER A 264 -2.59 0.05 13.16
C SER A 264 -3.21 0.18 11.78
N PHE A 265 -2.71 -0.63 10.86
CA PHE A 265 -3.26 -0.82 9.53
C PHE A 265 -3.83 -2.24 9.42
N ARG A 266 -5.00 -2.37 8.80
CA ARG A 266 -5.65 -3.66 8.53
C ARG A 266 -5.92 -3.78 7.04
N LEU A 267 -5.46 -4.88 6.47
CA LEU A 267 -5.76 -5.28 5.10
C LEU A 267 -6.50 -6.62 5.12
N PRO A 268 -7.80 -6.65 4.81
CA PRO A 268 -8.55 -7.90 4.76
C PRO A 268 -8.02 -8.80 3.65
N ALA A 269 -7.67 -10.02 4.04
CA ALA A 269 -7.38 -11.11 3.13
C ALA A 269 -8.14 -12.35 3.60
N VAL A 270 -8.77 -13.06 2.66
CA VAL A 270 -9.51 -14.28 2.96
C VAL A 270 -8.93 -15.46 2.19
N ALA A 271 -9.04 -16.62 2.83
CA ALA A 271 -8.90 -17.89 2.18
C ALA A 271 -10.28 -18.28 1.62
N PRO A 272 -10.48 -18.27 0.28
CA PRO A 272 -11.67 -18.88 -0.31
C PRO A 272 -11.69 -20.39 -0.09
#